data_AF-A0A7Y3CM79-F1
#
_entry.id   AF-A0A7Y3CM79-F1
#
_cell.length_a   1.000
_cell.length_b   1.000
_cell.length_c   1.000
_cell.angle_alpha   90.00
_cell.angle_beta   90.00
_cell.angle_gamma   90.00
#
_symmetry.space_group_name_H-M   'P 1'
#
loop_
_entity.id
_entity.type
_entity.pdbx_description
1 polymer ?
#
loop_
_entity_poly.entity_id
_entity_poly.type
_entity_poly.pdbx_seq_one_letter_code
_entity_poly.pdbx_strand_id
1 'polypeptide(L)'
;MTSRNFLSRAICRSITALIVTVALASCATQRGATRDEFTVSVFGTNDVHGQLLPDGDRGGLVAVSAYINALRAARDEDGGAVLVIDAGDMWQGTLESNLVEGAAVVEAYNAIGFDAAAMGNHEFDFGPVGSKAVPEGPGDDARGALKLRAGEADFAVLAANLIDEQTGRPIDWENVRPSVILDVNGIIFGIVGVMTSGALQTTIAANVIGLRVAPLAETITKEARALRDQGAAVIIVTAHAGSSCKQFEDPTNLSSCDMAGEIMRVASALPPGLVDHIIAGHVHRGIAHIVNDISITSSYSNTRAFSRVDFGIEAKTGKVVSRTVFPPHWACLSVVRSSGECASPGDTVSETATAVYEGHAVEADPRVLEIAAHAAAFAENIKRQELGVHLDSRFENPASTEAPLANLMTDALLESTGADIVIHNVIGGIRNALPQGELTFGSVYEMFPFDNRVVELELTGHELRTIIAEQAHNHGRRAGFSGMRVFVECTNDKMDVVMELDDGRTIRDADRLSVIVNDYLALGGDGILTSIVPEGGFDVENGMPLTRDVLVEWFQDNGDSLKPEDYMTSENPKWNVPDPLPSSCAF
;
A
#
# COMPACT_ATOMS: atom_id res chain seq x y z
N MET A 1 58.92 2.72 -86.57
CA MET A 1 58.01 3.40 -85.63
C MET A 1 58.00 2.62 -84.34
N THR A 2 58.34 3.27 -83.22
CA THR A 2 57.91 3.02 -81.81
C THR A 2 57.66 1.57 -81.37
N SER A 3 58.13 1.01 -80.27
CA SER A 3 58.93 1.40 -79.10
C SER A 3 58.96 0.17 -78.17
N ARG A 4 60.11 -0.11 -77.53
CA ARG A 4 60.34 -0.60 -76.14
C ARG A 4 59.25 -1.51 -75.48
N ASN A 5 59.54 -2.78 -75.14
CA ASN A 5 60.37 -3.37 -74.05
C ASN A 5 59.58 -3.82 -72.79
N PHE A 6 60.11 -4.87 -72.14
CA PHE A 6 59.94 -5.37 -70.74
C PHE A 6 59.05 -6.62 -70.55
N LEU A 7 59.67 -7.80 -70.32
CA LEU A 7 60.12 -8.43 -69.05
C LEU A 7 58.96 -9.13 -68.31
N SER A 8 58.96 -10.46 -68.21
CA SER A 8 59.76 -11.35 -67.34
C SER A 8 59.01 -11.70 -66.05
N ARG A 9 58.56 -12.96 -66.01
CA ARG A 9 58.02 -13.67 -64.85
C ARG A 9 59.15 -14.51 -64.23
N ALA A 10 59.28 -14.46 -62.90
CA ALA A 10 59.68 -15.57 -62.00
C ALA A 10 60.08 -14.95 -60.65
N ILE A 11 59.14 -14.78 -59.72
CA ILE A 11 58.85 -15.71 -58.62
C ILE A 11 60.11 -16.02 -57.80
N CYS A 12 60.40 -15.12 -56.86
CA CYS A 12 61.31 -15.35 -55.76
C CYS A 12 60.52 -15.98 -54.61
N ARG A 13 60.93 -17.17 -54.20
CA ARG A 13 60.49 -17.87 -52.98
C ARG A 13 61.22 -17.28 -51.77
N SER A 14 60.55 -17.37 -50.63
CA SER A 14 61.09 -17.41 -49.25
C SER A 14 60.95 -16.11 -48.46
N ILE A 15 60.56 -16.26 -47.19
CA ILE A 15 60.31 -15.25 -46.13
C ILE A 15 58.86 -14.75 -46.07
N THR A 16 57.91 -15.65 -45.78
CA THR A 16 56.59 -15.26 -45.21
C THR A 16 55.91 -16.43 -44.50
N ALA A 17 56.62 -17.11 -43.59
CA ALA A 17 56.03 -18.24 -42.85
C ALA A 17 56.39 -18.29 -41.35
N LEU A 18 56.96 -17.22 -40.79
CA LEU A 18 57.38 -17.18 -39.39
C LEU A 18 56.87 -15.95 -38.59
N ILE A 19 55.86 -15.25 -39.10
CA ILE A 19 55.23 -14.11 -38.39
C ILE A 19 53.73 -14.37 -38.12
N VAL A 20 53.11 -15.38 -38.74
CA VAL A 20 51.67 -15.65 -38.56
C VAL A 20 51.36 -16.55 -37.36
N THR A 21 52.35 -17.28 -36.82
CA THR A 21 52.13 -18.20 -35.68
C THR A 21 52.21 -17.54 -34.30
N VAL A 22 52.62 -16.27 -34.19
CA VAL A 22 52.65 -15.54 -32.91
C VAL A 22 51.43 -14.62 -32.72
N ALA A 23 50.68 -14.33 -33.79
CA ALA A 23 49.48 -13.49 -33.71
C ALA A 23 48.18 -14.24 -33.36
N LEU A 24 48.18 -15.58 -33.39
CA LEU A 24 46.98 -16.41 -33.09
C LEU A 24 46.92 -16.92 -31.64
N ALA A 25 47.93 -16.65 -30.82
CA ALA A 25 47.94 -17.04 -29.39
C ALA A 25 47.42 -15.93 -28.45
N SER A 26 47.11 -14.73 -28.96
CA SER A 26 46.63 -13.62 -28.14
C SER A 26 45.10 -13.49 -28.05
N CYS A 27 44.37 -14.41 -28.71
CA CYS A 27 42.93 -14.63 -28.45
C CYS A 27 42.72 -15.80 -27.47
N ALA A 28 43.67 -16.04 -26.55
CA ALA A 28 43.37 -16.74 -25.32
C ALA A 28 42.44 -15.83 -24.52
N THR A 29 41.13 -16.07 -24.70
CA THR A 29 40.07 -15.85 -23.72
C THR A 29 40.60 -15.28 -22.41
N GLN A 30 40.37 -13.98 -22.18
CA GLN A 30 40.18 -13.50 -20.81
C GLN A 30 39.00 -14.30 -20.26
N ARG A 31 39.28 -15.47 -19.68
CA ARG A 31 38.42 -16.01 -18.64
C ARG A 31 38.37 -14.88 -17.61
N GLY A 32 37.25 -14.17 -17.56
CA GLY A 32 37.00 -13.21 -16.50
C GLY A 32 37.39 -13.87 -15.18
N ALA A 33 38.15 -13.16 -14.35
CA ALA A 33 38.50 -13.68 -13.03
C ALA A 33 37.20 -14.18 -12.39
N THR A 34 37.16 -15.47 -12.05
CA THR A 34 36.01 -16.04 -11.35
C THR A 34 35.90 -15.25 -10.05
N ARG A 35 34.87 -14.41 -9.94
CA ARG A 35 34.63 -13.64 -8.72
C ARG A 35 34.42 -14.63 -7.59
N ASP A 36 35.03 -14.35 -6.43
CA ASP A 36 34.86 -15.20 -5.25
C ASP A 36 33.49 -14.97 -4.58
N GLU A 37 32.83 -13.84 -4.87
CA GLU A 37 31.51 -13.46 -4.35
C GLU A 37 30.68 -12.73 -5.42
N PHE A 38 29.36 -12.89 -5.39
CA PHE A 38 28.39 -12.11 -6.17
C PHE A 38 27.24 -11.63 -5.28
N THR A 39 26.50 -10.62 -5.73
CA THR A 39 25.43 -9.99 -4.95
C THR A 39 24.06 -10.41 -5.45
N VAL A 40 23.18 -10.86 -4.56
CA VAL A 40 21.73 -10.92 -4.83
C VAL A 40 21.07 -9.76 -4.11
N SER A 41 20.52 -8.81 -4.86
CA SER A 41 19.78 -7.69 -4.31
C SER A 41 18.29 -8.05 -4.23
N VAL A 42 17.72 -7.94 -3.04
CA VAL A 42 16.28 -8.01 -2.82
C VAL A 42 15.73 -6.59 -2.82
N PHE A 43 14.98 -6.26 -3.86
CA PHE A 43 14.27 -5.00 -4.04
C PHE A 43 12.84 -5.15 -3.53
N GLY A 44 12.46 -4.35 -2.54
CA GLY A 44 11.16 -4.44 -1.89
C GLY A 44 10.29 -3.20 -2.14
N THR A 45 9.03 -3.41 -2.50
CA THR A 45 7.95 -2.40 -2.43
C THR A 45 6.86 -2.86 -1.48
N ASN A 46 5.96 -1.94 -1.13
CA ASN A 46 4.80 -2.19 -0.28
C ASN A 46 3.80 -1.05 -0.44
N ASP A 47 2.52 -1.32 -0.20
CA ASP A 47 1.45 -0.32 -0.16
C ASP A 47 1.46 0.57 -1.42
N VAL A 48 1.55 -0.06 -2.61
CA VAL A 48 1.63 0.64 -3.90
C VAL A 48 0.35 1.42 -4.19
N HIS A 49 -0.78 0.92 -3.74
CA HIS A 49 -2.08 1.59 -3.82
C HIS A 49 -2.45 2.12 -5.21
N GLY A 50 -2.16 1.35 -6.26
CA GLY A 50 -2.48 1.75 -7.63
C GLY A 50 -1.59 2.85 -8.21
N GLN A 51 -0.52 3.26 -7.52
CA GLN A 51 0.32 4.39 -7.92
C GLN A 51 1.23 4.05 -9.12
N LEU A 52 0.68 4.13 -10.32
CA LEU A 52 1.37 3.89 -11.59
C LEU A 52 2.29 5.05 -12.00
N LEU A 53 1.81 6.28 -11.87
CA LEU A 53 2.51 7.51 -12.25
C LEU A 53 3.10 8.23 -11.02
N PRO A 54 4.15 9.04 -11.20
CA PRO A 54 4.65 9.92 -10.14
C PRO A 54 3.55 10.86 -9.63
N ASP A 55 3.54 11.09 -8.31
CA ASP A 55 2.74 12.14 -7.66
C ASP A 55 3.69 13.21 -7.12
N GLY A 56 3.52 14.44 -7.61
CA GLY A 56 4.45 15.54 -7.34
C GLY A 56 5.87 15.26 -7.88
N ASP A 57 6.84 15.17 -6.97
CA ASP A 57 8.28 15.04 -7.25
C ASP A 57 8.79 13.58 -7.27
N ARG A 58 7.95 12.61 -6.89
CA ARG A 58 8.38 11.24 -6.62
C ARG A 58 7.31 10.18 -6.91
N GLY A 59 7.75 8.94 -6.95
CA GLY A 59 6.92 7.76 -7.01
C GLY A 59 6.48 7.36 -8.41
N GLY A 60 5.42 6.56 -8.46
CA GLY A 60 4.97 5.84 -9.65
C GLY A 60 5.77 4.56 -9.88
N LEU A 61 5.08 3.49 -10.26
CA LEU A 61 5.72 2.30 -10.82
C LEU A 61 6.61 2.62 -12.01
N VAL A 62 6.33 3.70 -12.75
CA VAL A 62 7.24 4.24 -13.78
C VAL A 62 8.62 4.56 -13.20
N ALA A 63 8.71 5.30 -12.10
CA ALA A 63 10.01 5.60 -11.48
C ALA A 63 10.63 4.34 -10.86
N VAL A 64 9.86 3.54 -10.13
CA VAL A 64 10.35 2.29 -9.51
C VAL A 64 10.93 1.33 -10.55
N SER A 65 10.27 1.17 -11.70
CA SER A 65 10.75 0.32 -12.80
C SER A 65 12.14 0.76 -13.31
N ALA A 66 12.39 2.07 -13.37
CA ALA A 66 13.66 2.63 -13.78
C ALA A 66 14.79 2.28 -12.80
N TYR A 67 14.52 2.35 -11.49
CA TYR A 67 15.48 1.94 -10.46
C TYR A 67 15.76 0.44 -10.48
N ILE A 68 14.73 -0.39 -10.69
CA ILE A 68 14.90 -1.84 -10.85
C ILE A 68 15.79 -2.14 -12.05
N ASN A 69 15.57 -1.48 -13.19
CA ASN A 69 16.40 -1.67 -14.39
C ASN A 69 17.84 -1.21 -14.18
N ALA A 70 18.05 -0.07 -13.51
CA ALA A 70 19.39 0.39 -13.14
C ALA A 70 20.12 -0.59 -12.21
N LEU A 71 19.41 -1.15 -11.22
CA LEU A 71 19.96 -2.13 -10.29
C LEU A 71 20.26 -3.48 -10.98
N ARG A 72 19.39 -3.93 -11.89
CA ARG A 72 19.63 -5.13 -12.70
C ARG A 72 20.88 -4.97 -13.55
N ALA A 73 21.07 -3.82 -14.21
CA ALA A 73 22.28 -3.54 -14.97
C ALA A 73 23.55 -3.59 -14.08
N ALA A 74 23.49 -3.02 -12.88
CA ALA A 74 24.61 -3.08 -11.92
C ALA A 74 24.93 -4.51 -11.46
N ARG A 75 23.89 -5.34 -11.25
CA ARG A 75 24.06 -6.75 -10.84
C ARG A 75 24.53 -7.63 -12.01
N ASP A 76 24.14 -7.33 -13.25
CA ASP A 76 24.68 -8.02 -14.42
C ASP A 76 26.20 -7.79 -14.54
N GLU A 77 26.69 -6.59 -14.22
CA GLU A 77 28.12 -6.28 -14.19
C GLU A 77 28.88 -7.08 -13.13
N ASP A 78 28.26 -7.34 -11.96
CA ASP A 78 28.87 -8.12 -10.87
C ASP A 78 28.60 -9.64 -10.92
N GLY A 79 27.77 -10.09 -11.86
CA GLY A 79 27.34 -11.49 -12.00
C GLY A 79 26.28 -11.89 -10.96
N GLY A 80 25.68 -10.89 -10.32
CA GLY A 80 24.62 -10.99 -9.36
C GLY A 80 23.23 -11.14 -9.99
N ALA A 81 22.21 -10.87 -9.19
CA ALA A 81 20.81 -10.90 -9.60
C ALA A 81 19.97 -9.94 -8.76
N VAL A 82 18.76 -9.64 -9.22
CA VAL A 82 17.76 -8.85 -8.49
C VAL A 82 16.49 -9.67 -8.34
N LEU A 83 16.03 -9.81 -7.10
CA LEU A 83 14.67 -10.26 -6.77
C LEU A 83 13.81 -9.03 -6.49
N VAL A 84 12.61 -8.96 -7.06
CA VAL A 84 11.67 -7.86 -6.88
C VAL A 84 10.41 -8.39 -6.21
N ILE A 85 10.12 -7.90 -5.00
CA ILE A 85 9.07 -8.44 -4.14
C ILE A 85 8.21 -7.30 -3.57
N ASP A 86 6.89 -7.48 -3.57
CA ASP A 86 5.95 -6.55 -2.94
C ASP A 86 5.33 -7.11 -1.65
N ALA A 87 5.04 -6.25 -0.67
CA ALA A 87 4.43 -6.63 0.62
C ALA A 87 2.91 -6.41 0.73
N GLY A 88 2.20 -6.30 -0.38
CA GLY A 88 0.72 -6.23 -0.44
C GLY A 88 0.17 -4.81 -0.47
N ASP A 89 -1.15 -4.70 -0.60
CA ASP A 89 -1.89 -3.47 -0.90
C ASP A 89 -1.41 -2.83 -2.20
N MET A 90 -1.49 -3.62 -3.26
CA MET A 90 -0.97 -3.27 -4.59
C MET A 90 -1.96 -2.43 -5.38
N TRP A 91 -3.25 -2.80 -5.34
CA TRP A 91 -4.24 -2.40 -6.35
C TRP A 91 -5.07 -1.18 -5.95
N GLN A 92 -5.74 -1.21 -4.79
CA GLN A 92 -6.68 -0.15 -4.40
C GLN A 92 -5.96 1.15 -4.07
N GLY A 93 -6.43 2.29 -4.58
CA GLY A 93 -6.03 3.61 -4.12
C GLY A 93 -6.28 4.70 -5.15
N THR A 94 -5.57 4.63 -6.28
CA THR A 94 -5.77 5.55 -7.40
C THR A 94 -7.01 5.19 -8.21
N LEU A 95 -7.69 6.18 -8.79
CA LEU A 95 -8.82 5.93 -9.68
C LEU A 95 -8.38 5.13 -10.92
N GLU A 96 -7.17 5.40 -11.41
CA GLU A 96 -6.49 4.69 -12.50
C GLU A 96 -6.47 3.18 -12.30
N SER A 97 -6.26 2.73 -11.06
CA SER A 97 -6.25 1.32 -10.73
C SER A 97 -7.64 0.79 -10.36
N ASN A 98 -8.40 1.53 -9.54
CA ASN A 98 -9.70 1.09 -9.06
C ASN A 98 -10.71 0.87 -10.19
N LEU A 99 -10.74 1.73 -11.21
CA LEU A 99 -11.68 1.61 -12.34
C LEU A 99 -11.51 0.32 -13.14
N VAL A 100 -10.34 -0.31 -13.05
CA VAL A 100 -10.00 -1.56 -13.73
C VAL A 100 -9.65 -2.67 -12.74
N GLU A 101 -10.08 -2.52 -11.49
CA GLU A 101 -9.94 -3.51 -10.42
C GLU A 101 -8.50 -4.04 -10.28
N GLY A 102 -7.49 -3.16 -10.35
CA GLY A 102 -6.08 -3.53 -10.23
C GLY A 102 -5.39 -4.00 -11.52
N ALA A 103 -6.11 -4.19 -12.63
CA ALA A 103 -5.56 -4.81 -13.84
C ALA A 103 -4.32 -4.08 -14.39
N ALA A 104 -4.34 -2.74 -14.41
CA ALA A 104 -3.20 -1.95 -14.86
C ALA A 104 -1.96 -2.10 -13.96
N VAL A 105 -2.14 -2.37 -12.67
CA VAL A 105 -1.03 -2.62 -11.74
C VAL A 105 -0.43 -4.00 -11.99
N VAL A 106 -1.27 -5.03 -12.16
CA VAL A 106 -0.81 -6.39 -12.51
C VAL A 106 -0.06 -6.37 -13.84
N GLU A 107 -0.57 -5.68 -14.86
CA GLU A 107 0.11 -5.53 -16.15
C GLU A 107 1.47 -4.83 -16.00
N ALA A 108 1.55 -3.76 -15.20
CA ALA A 108 2.80 -3.08 -14.90
C ALA A 108 3.79 -3.98 -14.14
N TYR A 109 3.33 -4.76 -13.16
CA TYR A 109 4.15 -5.70 -12.40
C TYR A 109 4.71 -6.80 -13.30
N ASN A 110 3.89 -7.36 -14.19
CA ASN A 110 4.31 -8.35 -15.17
C ASN A 110 5.35 -7.75 -16.13
N ALA A 111 5.14 -6.51 -16.59
CA ALA A 111 6.10 -5.81 -17.43
C ALA A 111 7.44 -5.59 -16.70
N ILE A 112 7.41 -5.16 -15.44
CA ILE A 112 8.60 -4.97 -14.60
C ILE A 112 9.28 -6.30 -14.29
N GLY A 113 8.53 -7.40 -14.21
CA GLY A 113 9.03 -8.71 -13.78
C GLY A 113 9.20 -8.77 -12.28
N PHE A 114 8.11 -8.56 -11.53
CA PHE A 114 8.05 -8.94 -10.12
C PHE A 114 8.16 -10.45 -9.96
N ASP A 115 8.71 -10.91 -8.84
CA ASP A 115 8.88 -12.33 -8.54
C ASP A 115 7.79 -12.87 -7.61
N ALA A 116 7.41 -12.07 -6.62
CA ALA A 116 6.38 -12.41 -5.65
C ALA A 116 5.73 -11.16 -5.02
N ALA A 117 4.51 -11.30 -4.54
CA ALA A 117 3.83 -10.29 -3.74
C ALA A 117 3.06 -10.95 -2.59
N ALA A 118 3.02 -10.33 -1.42
CA ALA A 118 2.05 -10.68 -0.40
C ALA A 118 0.66 -10.20 -0.81
N MET A 119 -0.38 -10.86 -0.31
CA MET A 119 -1.72 -10.28 -0.26
C MET A 119 -1.84 -9.40 0.99
N GLY A 120 -2.30 -8.17 0.81
CA GLY A 120 -2.71 -7.23 1.84
C GLY A 120 -4.21 -7.22 2.05
N ASN A 121 -4.69 -6.30 2.90
CA ASN A 121 -6.11 -6.17 3.18
C ASN A 121 -6.87 -5.52 2.02
N HIS A 122 -6.26 -4.59 1.30
CA HIS A 122 -6.95 -3.84 0.24
C HIS A 122 -7.10 -4.62 -1.07
N GLU A 123 -6.49 -5.81 -1.21
CA GLU A 123 -6.86 -6.75 -2.26
C GLU A 123 -8.33 -7.20 -2.15
N PHE A 124 -8.92 -7.18 -0.94
CA PHE A 124 -10.31 -7.56 -0.67
C PHE A 124 -11.32 -6.42 -0.86
N ASP A 125 -10.87 -5.23 -1.25
CA ASP A 125 -11.77 -4.12 -1.58
C ASP A 125 -12.44 -4.31 -2.96
N PHE A 126 -11.97 -5.28 -3.75
CA PHE A 126 -12.55 -5.63 -5.04
C PHE A 126 -13.39 -6.90 -4.95
N GLY A 127 -14.68 -6.75 -5.22
CA GLY A 127 -15.68 -7.80 -5.11
C GLY A 127 -15.78 -8.70 -6.35
N PRO A 128 -16.99 -8.98 -6.84
CA PRO A 128 -17.21 -9.68 -8.10
C PRO A 128 -16.63 -8.91 -9.28
N VAL A 129 -16.15 -9.64 -10.30
CA VAL A 129 -15.61 -9.03 -11.53
C VAL A 129 -16.61 -8.04 -12.13
N GLY A 130 -16.20 -6.78 -12.25
CA GLY A 130 -16.98 -5.68 -12.79
C GLY A 130 -17.00 -4.46 -11.86
N SER A 131 -18.00 -3.59 -12.02
CA SER A 131 -18.10 -2.35 -11.25
C SER A 131 -18.59 -2.53 -9.81
N LYS A 132 -18.76 -3.77 -9.35
CA LYS A 132 -19.38 -4.06 -8.04
C LYS A 132 -18.32 -4.27 -6.99
N ALA A 133 -18.34 -3.46 -5.95
CA ALA A 133 -17.44 -3.63 -4.80
C ALA A 133 -17.74 -4.90 -3.97
N VAL A 134 -18.96 -5.45 -4.04
CA VAL A 134 -19.38 -6.65 -3.28
C VAL A 134 -20.46 -7.47 -4.02
N PRO A 135 -20.77 -8.71 -3.58
CA PRO A 135 -21.88 -9.50 -4.09
C PRO A 135 -23.25 -8.85 -3.87
N GLU A 136 -24.11 -8.90 -4.89
CA GLU A 136 -25.53 -8.50 -4.77
C GLU A 136 -26.49 -9.69 -4.89
N GLY A 137 -25.97 -10.86 -5.27
CA GLY A 137 -26.77 -12.07 -5.42
C GLY A 137 -25.95 -13.34 -5.24
N PRO A 138 -26.62 -14.50 -5.06
CA PRO A 138 -25.98 -15.77 -4.73
C PRO A 138 -25.05 -16.35 -5.83
N GLY A 139 -24.96 -15.72 -7.00
CA GLY A 139 -24.04 -16.11 -8.08
C GLY A 139 -22.78 -15.24 -8.19
N ASP A 140 -22.70 -14.16 -7.41
CA ASP A 140 -21.58 -13.23 -7.44
C ASP A 140 -20.44 -13.78 -6.55
N ASP A 141 -19.23 -13.93 -7.11
CA ASP A 141 -18.05 -14.30 -6.33
C ASP A 141 -17.51 -13.06 -5.62
N ALA A 142 -17.62 -13.02 -4.28
CA ALA A 142 -17.17 -11.91 -3.45
C ALA A 142 -15.68 -11.57 -3.59
N ARG A 143 -14.88 -12.44 -4.20
CA ARG A 143 -13.44 -12.25 -4.42
C ARG A 143 -13.08 -12.46 -5.90
N GLY A 144 -14.05 -12.30 -6.79
CA GLY A 144 -13.90 -12.61 -8.22
C GLY A 144 -12.82 -11.78 -8.88
N ALA A 145 -12.81 -10.46 -8.63
CA ALA A 145 -11.80 -9.55 -9.14
C ALA A 145 -10.40 -9.91 -8.63
N LEU A 146 -10.25 -10.11 -7.31
CA LEU A 146 -8.99 -10.53 -6.70
C LEU A 146 -8.44 -11.82 -7.32
N LYS A 147 -9.28 -12.87 -7.44
CA LYS A 147 -8.86 -14.15 -8.03
C LYS A 147 -8.47 -14.00 -9.48
N LEU A 148 -9.19 -13.17 -10.25
CA LEU A 148 -8.87 -12.90 -11.64
C LEU A 148 -7.50 -12.21 -11.76
N ARG A 149 -7.25 -11.15 -10.96
CA ARG A 149 -5.96 -10.45 -10.92
C ARG A 149 -4.80 -11.37 -10.50
N ALA A 150 -5.04 -12.24 -9.51
CA ALA A 150 -4.04 -13.23 -9.10
C ALA A 150 -3.71 -14.21 -10.25
N GLY A 151 -4.73 -14.68 -10.99
CA GLY A 151 -4.53 -15.56 -12.15
C GLY A 151 -3.83 -14.88 -13.35
N GLU A 152 -3.96 -13.55 -13.50
CA GLU A 152 -3.28 -12.75 -14.53
C GLU A 152 -1.82 -12.42 -14.17
N ALA A 153 -1.41 -12.59 -12.91
CA ALA A 153 -0.07 -12.27 -12.45
C ALA A 153 0.97 -13.30 -12.91
N ASP A 154 2.07 -12.83 -13.51
CA ASP A 154 3.24 -13.64 -13.85
C ASP A 154 4.14 -13.92 -12.62
N PHE A 155 3.82 -13.28 -11.50
CA PHE A 155 4.49 -13.40 -10.21
C PHE A 155 3.67 -14.23 -9.21
N ALA A 156 4.31 -14.72 -8.16
CA ALA A 156 3.64 -15.46 -7.10
C ALA A 156 2.79 -14.54 -6.20
N VAL A 157 1.49 -14.75 -6.10
CA VAL A 157 0.67 -14.11 -5.04
C VAL A 157 0.68 -14.99 -3.79
N LEU A 158 1.08 -14.43 -2.66
CA LEU A 158 1.40 -15.20 -1.46
C LEU A 158 0.49 -14.87 -0.26
N ALA A 159 -0.11 -15.91 0.34
CA ALA A 159 -1.00 -15.79 1.50
C ALA A 159 -1.01 -17.06 2.37
N ALA A 160 0.00 -17.24 3.23
CA ALA A 160 0.16 -18.45 4.05
C ALA A 160 -0.80 -18.53 5.24
N ASN A 161 -1.13 -17.38 5.82
CA ASN A 161 -1.96 -17.32 7.03
C ASN A 161 -3.42 -16.98 6.76
N LEU A 162 -3.85 -16.92 5.49
CA LEU A 162 -5.26 -16.75 5.16
C LEU A 162 -5.94 -18.12 5.04
N ILE A 163 -6.88 -18.38 5.94
CA ILE A 163 -7.51 -19.69 6.11
C ILE A 163 -8.96 -19.63 5.66
N ASP A 164 -9.35 -20.60 4.83
CA ASP A 164 -10.76 -20.88 4.52
C ASP A 164 -11.39 -21.58 5.74
N GLU A 165 -12.45 -21.00 6.29
CA GLU A 165 -13.09 -21.52 7.51
C GLU A 165 -13.84 -22.84 7.29
N GLN A 166 -14.32 -23.10 6.07
CA GLN A 166 -15.02 -24.34 5.75
C GLN A 166 -14.06 -25.53 5.73
N THR A 167 -12.86 -25.33 5.19
CA THR A 167 -11.84 -26.38 5.07
C THR A 167 -10.87 -26.42 6.24
N GLY A 168 -10.71 -25.30 6.97
CA GLY A 168 -9.71 -25.10 8.01
C GLY A 168 -8.27 -25.07 7.48
N ARG A 169 -8.07 -24.88 6.18
CA ARG A 169 -6.77 -24.89 5.50
C ARG A 169 -6.46 -23.54 4.85
N PRO A 170 -5.18 -23.24 4.55
CA PRO A 170 -4.86 -22.10 3.71
C PRO A 170 -5.68 -22.10 2.43
N ILE A 171 -6.06 -20.92 1.95
CA ILE A 171 -6.81 -20.76 0.71
C ILE A 171 -6.09 -21.43 -0.47
N ASP A 172 -6.88 -21.98 -1.39
CA ASP A 172 -6.41 -22.65 -2.61
C ASP A 172 -7.11 -21.98 -3.81
N TRP A 173 -6.56 -20.84 -4.23
CA TRP A 173 -7.02 -20.09 -5.40
C TRP A 173 -5.97 -20.13 -6.50
N GLU A 174 -6.38 -19.89 -7.74
CA GLU A 174 -5.45 -19.84 -8.87
C GLU A 174 -4.33 -18.83 -8.63
N ASN A 175 -3.08 -19.30 -8.77
CA ASN A 175 -1.84 -18.55 -8.53
C ASN A 175 -1.67 -17.93 -7.12
N VAL A 176 -2.52 -18.29 -6.15
CA VAL A 176 -2.35 -17.92 -4.74
C VAL A 176 -1.81 -19.10 -3.96
N ARG A 177 -0.69 -18.91 -3.26
CA ARG A 177 -0.02 -19.99 -2.51
C ARG A 177 0.58 -19.50 -1.19
N PRO A 178 0.81 -20.37 -0.20
CA PRO A 178 1.46 -19.94 1.05
C PRO A 178 2.89 -19.41 0.85
N SER A 179 3.65 -20.07 -0.01
CA SER A 179 5.07 -19.82 -0.23
C SER A 179 5.52 -20.24 -1.63
N VAL A 180 6.70 -19.78 -2.06
CA VAL A 180 7.34 -20.14 -3.33
C VAL A 180 8.84 -20.36 -3.16
N ILE A 181 9.43 -21.20 -4.01
CA ILE A 181 10.88 -21.36 -4.15
C ILE A 181 11.31 -20.79 -5.50
N LEU A 182 12.36 -19.98 -5.48
CA LEU A 182 12.99 -19.40 -6.66
C LEU A 182 14.47 -19.79 -6.71
N ASP A 183 14.96 -20.17 -7.90
CA ASP A 183 16.39 -20.38 -8.16
C ASP A 183 16.95 -19.08 -8.74
N VAL A 184 17.85 -18.44 -7.99
CA VAL A 184 18.49 -17.19 -8.35
C VAL A 184 19.99 -17.41 -8.43
N ASN A 185 20.51 -17.53 -9.66
CA ASN A 185 21.92 -17.85 -9.93
C ASN A 185 22.43 -19.10 -9.19
N GLY A 186 21.61 -20.15 -9.10
CA GLY A 186 21.93 -21.42 -8.43
C GLY A 186 21.69 -21.41 -6.92
N ILE A 187 21.13 -20.33 -6.39
CA ILE A 187 20.81 -20.18 -4.97
C ILE A 187 19.30 -20.25 -4.80
N ILE A 188 18.86 -21.15 -3.92
CA ILE A 188 17.45 -21.38 -3.66
C ILE A 188 16.96 -20.37 -2.63
N PHE A 189 16.09 -19.46 -3.04
CA PHE A 189 15.36 -18.54 -2.18
C PHE A 189 13.97 -19.09 -1.90
N GLY A 190 13.58 -19.17 -0.63
CA GLY A 190 12.21 -19.44 -0.23
C GLY A 190 11.53 -18.16 0.20
N ILE A 191 10.31 -17.91 -0.30
CA ILE A 191 9.53 -16.71 0.04
C ILE A 191 8.21 -17.14 0.65
N VAL A 192 7.89 -16.63 1.85
CA VAL A 192 6.61 -16.84 2.55
C VAL A 192 5.81 -15.55 2.51
N GLY A 193 4.52 -15.60 2.15
CA GLY A 193 3.62 -14.45 2.24
C GLY A 193 2.72 -14.51 3.46
N VAL A 194 2.56 -13.42 4.20
CA VAL A 194 1.57 -13.32 5.28
C VAL A 194 0.92 -11.94 5.32
N MET A 195 -0.27 -11.86 5.91
CA MET A 195 -0.98 -10.61 6.21
C MET A 195 -1.14 -10.38 7.71
N THR A 196 -1.36 -9.13 8.10
CA THR A 196 -1.60 -8.71 9.49
C THR A 196 -2.79 -9.43 10.09
N SER A 197 -2.75 -9.66 11.41
CA SER A 197 -3.86 -10.30 12.14
C SER A 197 -5.18 -9.53 12.04
N GLY A 198 -5.13 -8.21 11.79
CA GLY A 198 -6.30 -7.35 11.58
C GLY A 198 -6.77 -7.23 10.14
N ALA A 199 -6.19 -7.95 9.17
CA ALA A 199 -6.39 -7.66 7.74
C ALA A 199 -7.86 -7.69 7.30
N LEU A 200 -8.65 -8.64 7.83
CA LEU A 200 -10.06 -8.79 7.48
C LEU A 200 -10.98 -7.78 8.18
N GLN A 201 -10.43 -6.93 9.06
CA GLN A 201 -11.15 -5.84 9.75
C GLN A 201 -10.91 -4.49 9.08
N THR A 202 -9.97 -4.41 8.14
CA THR A 202 -9.56 -3.17 7.46
C THR A 202 -9.84 -3.23 5.96
N THR A 203 -10.93 -3.89 5.57
CA THR A 203 -11.39 -4.07 4.19
C THR A 203 -12.92 -4.23 4.18
N ILE A 204 -13.50 -4.51 3.02
CA ILE A 204 -14.94 -4.67 2.85
C ILE A 204 -15.44 -6.00 3.42
N ALA A 205 -16.34 -5.90 4.39
CA ALA A 205 -16.90 -7.01 5.16
C ALA A 205 -17.40 -8.17 4.31
N ALA A 206 -18.20 -7.85 3.29
CA ALA A 206 -18.88 -8.84 2.46
C ALA A 206 -17.90 -9.72 1.68
N ASN A 207 -16.69 -9.24 1.41
CA ASN A 207 -15.69 -9.93 0.59
C ASN A 207 -14.84 -10.92 1.39
N VAL A 208 -14.88 -10.84 2.73
CA VAL A 208 -14.05 -11.65 3.64
C VAL A 208 -14.83 -12.69 4.45
N ILE A 209 -16.15 -12.80 4.25
CA ILE A 209 -16.98 -13.82 4.91
C ILE A 209 -16.43 -15.23 4.64
N GLY A 210 -16.30 -16.02 5.71
CA GLY A 210 -15.78 -17.39 5.66
C GLY A 210 -14.26 -17.49 5.56
N LEU A 211 -13.54 -16.39 5.80
CA LEU A 211 -12.09 -16.34 5.93
C LEU A 211 -11.69 -15.97 7.35
N ARG A 212 -10.52 -16.46 7.77
CA ARG A 212 -9.87 -16.01 9.00
C ARG A 212 -8.36 -15.96 8.84
N VAL A 213 -7.69 -15.18 9.68
CA VAL A 213 -6.23 -15.05 9.67
C VAL A 213 -5.61 -15.89 10.79
N ALA A 214 -4.64 -16.75 10.44
CA ALA A 214 -3.86 -17.53 11.40
C ALA A 214 -2.69 -16.70 11.99
N PRO A 215 -2.18 -17.05 13.19
CA PRO A 215 -1.06 -16.34 13.80
C PRO A 215 0.19 -16.30 12.91
N LEU A 216 0.74 -15.09 12.71
CA LEU A 216 1.86 -14.85 11.77
C LEU A 216 3.11 -15.65 12.15
N ALA A 217 3.60 -15.54 13.39
CA ALA A 217 4.86 -16.17 13.80
C ALA A 217 4.83 -17.70 13.71
N GLU A 218 3.72 -18.34 14.08
CA GLU A 218 3.55 -19.79 13.95
C GLU A 218 3.50 -20.22 12.49
N THR A 219 2.76 -19.47 11.66
CA THR A 219 2.62 -19.75 10.22
C THR A 219 3.96 -19.60 9.50
N ILE A 220 4.66 -18.47 9.70
CA ILE A 220 6.00 -18.23 9.15
C ILE A 220 6.96 -19.34 9.59
N THR A 221 6.97 -19.70 10.87
CA THR A 221 7.88 -20.74 11.38
C THR A 221 7.65 -22.08 10.68
N LYS A 222 6.39 -22.45 10.45
CA LYS A 222 6.03 -23.71 9.77
C LYS A 222 6.47 -23.68 8.31
N GLU A 223 6.11 -22.64 7.56
CA GLU A 223 6.42 -22.53 6.13
C GLU A 223 7.93 -22.37 5.89
N ALA A 224 8.62 -21.54 6.68
CA ALA A 224 10.06 -21.36 6.57
C ALA A 224 10.83 -22.68 6.82
N ARG A 225 10.40 -23.50 7.79
CA ARG A 225 11.00 -24.84 7.99
C ARG A 225 10.81 -25.73 6.77
N ALA A 226 9.60 -25.76 6.21
CA ALA A 226 9.31 -26.55 5.01
C ALA A 226 10.16 -26.11 3.81
N LEU A 227 10.42 -24.81 3.66
CA LEU A 227 11.30 -24.27 2.62
C LEU A 227 12.78 -24.60 2.87
N ARG A 228 13.25 -24.53 4.14
CA ARG A 228 14.60 -24.99 4.51
C ARG A 228 14.80 -26.47 4.24
N ASP A 229 13.81 -27.31 4.55
CA ASP A 229 13.84 -28.75 4.27
C ASP A 229 13.88 -29.04 2.75
N GLN A 230 13.38 -28.11 1.94
CA GLN A 230 13.48 -28.14 0.47
C GLN A 230 14.78 -27.53 -0.07
N GLY A 231 15.70 -27.11 0.80
CA GLY A 231 17.04 -26.64 0.43
C GLY A 231 17.17 -25.13 0.24
N ALA A 232 16.18 -24.32 0.65
CA ALA A 232 16.29 -22.87 0.59
C ALA A 232 17.49 -22.37 1.42
N ALA A 233 18.44 -21.71 0.75
CA ALA A 233 19.61 -21.10 1.35
C ALA A 233 19.28 -19.75 1.98
N VAL A 234 18.27 -19.04 1.45
CA VAL A 234 17.74 -17.79 2.02
C VAL A 234 16.23 -17.91 2.17
N ILE A 235 15.69 -17.46 3.31
CA ILE A 235 14.26 -17.33 3.56
C ILE A 235 13.90 -15.86 3.70
N ILE A 236 13.03 -15.41 2.80
CA ILE A 236 12.40 -14.10 2.82
C ILE A 236 10.94 -14.27 3.26
N VAL A 237 10.47 -13.36 4.10
CA VAL A 237 9.05 -13.21 4.37
C VAL A 237 8.61 -11.90 3.72
N THR A 238 7.62 -11.96 2.86
CA THR A 238 6.87 -10.77 2.45
C THR A 238 5.62 -10.67 3.31
N ALA A 239 5.54 -9.63 4.13
CA ALA A 239 4.55 -9.48 5.17
C ALA A 239 3.76 -8.19 4.99
N HIS A 240 2.46 -8.32 4.74
CA HIS A 240 1.53 -7.21 4.86
C HIS A 240 1.19 -6.95 6.34
N ALA A 241 2.22 -6.65 7.11
CA ALA A 241 2.19 -6.34 8.53
C ALA A 241 3.39 -5.42 8.82
N GLY A 242 3.20 -4.45 9.72
CA GLY A 242 4.12 -3.32 9.79
C GLY A 242 4.50 -2.86 11.19
N SER A 243 5.44 -1.92 11.20
CA SER A 243 5.84 -1.09 12.34
C SER A 243 6.50 0.20 11.80
N SER A 244 7.01 1.06 12.66
CA SER A 244 7.65 2.32 12.28
C SER A 244 9.02 2.49 12.92
N CYS A 245 9.96 3.07 12.17
CA CYS A 245 11.22 3.61 12.68
C CYS A 245 11.44 5.02 12.09
N LYS A 246 12.32 5.82 12.72
CA LYS A 246 12.55 7.22 12.32
C LYS A 246 14.00 7.54 11.92
N GLN A 247 14.95 6.70 12.31
CA GLN A 247 16.38 6.85 12.03
C GLN A 247 16.87 5.57 11.36
N PHE A 248 17.78 5.66 10.38
CA PHE A 248 18.16 4.52 9.53
C PHE A 248 19.69 4.38 9.34
N GLU A 249 20.48 5.18 10.06
CA GLU A 249 21.93 5.27 9.87
C GLU A 249 22.67 4.03 10.42
N ASP A 250 22.10 3.39 11.44
CA ASP A 250 22.59 2.14 12.02
C ASP A 250 21.43 1.13 12.11
N PRO A 251 21.43 0.07 11.28
CA PRO A 251 20.33 -0.90 11.26
C PRO A 251 20.22 -1.71 12.56
N THR A 252 21.22 -1.68 13.44
CA THR A 252 21.19 -2.36 14.75
C THR A 252 20.65 -1.49 15.88
N ASN A 253 20.49 -0.18 15.65
CA ASN A 253 19.99 0.75 16.65
C ASN A 253 18.45 0.84 16.61
N LEU A 254 17.80 0.08 17.49
CA LEU A 254 16.33 0.02 17.56
C LEU A 254 15.69 1.19 18.35
N SER A 255 16.46 2.17 18.83
CA SER A 255 15.93 3.24 19.71
C SER A 255 14.88 4.14 19.04
N SER A 256 14.87 4.20 17.71
CA SER A 256 13.88 4.97 16.94
C SER A 256 12.64 4.16 16.54
N CYS A 257 12.65 2.86 16.80
CA CYS A 257 11.64 1.93 16.33
C CYS A 257 10.54 1.68 17.35
N ASP A 258 9.30 1.54 16.87
CA ASP A 258 8.20 1.00 17.65
C ASP A 258 8.31 -0.53 17.74
N MET A 259 9.00 -1.00 18.78
CA MET A 259 9.15 -2.44 19.05
C MET A 259 7.85 -3.13 19.46
N ALA A 260 6.81 -2.36 19.79
CA ALA A 260 5.48 -2.89 20.00
C ALA A 260 4.73 -3.10 18.69
N GLY A 261 5.18 -2.60 17.54
CA GLY A 261 4.55 -2.87 16.24
C GLY A 261 4.53 -4.37 15.87
N GLU A 262 3.52 -4.81 15.12
CA GLU A 262 3.24 -6.23 14.90
C GLU A 262 4.44 -6.97 14.28
N ILE A 263 5.03 -6.42 13.21
CA ILE A 263 6.14 -7.09 12.53
C ILE A 263 7.40 -7.18 13.40
N MET A 264 7.62 -6.21 14.29
CA MET A 264 8.75 -6.22 15.23
C MET A 264 8.57 -7.32 16.29
N ARG A 265 7.34 -7.51 16.78
CA ARG A 265 7.02 -8.64 17.68
C ARG A 265 7.16 -9.98 16.99
N VAL A 266 6.69 -10.09 15.74
CA VAL A 266 6.84 -11.31 14.92
C VAL A 266 8.31 -11.66 14.75
N ALA A 267 9.13 -10.73 14.26
CA ALA A 267 10.57 -10.96 14.09
C ALA A 267 11.27 -11.39 15.38
N SER A 268 10.91 -10.75 16.51
CA SER A 268 11.44 -11.10 17.83
C SER A 268 11.04 -12.50 18.30
N ALA A 269 9.87 -13.00 17.88
CA ALA A 269 9.34 -14.31 18.27
C ALA A 269 9.79 -15.46 17.36
N LEU A 270 10.29 -15.17 16.16
CA LEU A 270 10.75 -16.19 15.22
C LEU A 270 12.01 -16.93 15.75
N PRO A 271 12.16 -18.23 15.45
CA PRO A 271 13.39 -18.94 15.79
C PRO A 271 14.63 -18.27 15.13
N PRO A 272 15.71 -17.99 15.89
CA PRO A 272 16.91 -17.38 15.34
C PRO A 272 17.49 -18.19 14.18
N GLY A 273 17.89 -17.52 13.10
CA GLY A 273 18.49 -18.12 11.90
C GLY A 273 17.51 -18.88 10.98
N LEU A 274 16.21 -18.88 11.28
CA LEU A 274 15.22 -19.51 10.41
C LEU A 274 14.89 -18.63 9.20
N VAL A 275 14.63 -17.35 9.44
CA VAL A 275 14.31 -16.31 8.46
C VAL A 275 15.51 -15.37 8.33
N ASP A 276 15.82 -14.93 7.11
CA ASP A 276 16.95 -14.03 6.87
C ASP A 276 16.47 -12.58 6.67
N HIS A 277 15.31 -12.40 6.05
CA HIS A 277 14.78 -11.07 5.75
C HIS A 277 13.25 -11.03 5.75
N ILE A 278 12.70 -9.89 6.18
CA ILE A 278 11.29 -9.54 6.10
C ILE A 278 11.17 -8.25 5.27
N ILE A 279 10.31 -8.25 4.26
CA ILE A 279 9.78 -7.04 3.61
C ILE A 279 8.40 -6.80 4.23
N ALA A 280 8.22 -5.63 4.84
CA ALA A 280 7.04 -5.25 5.60
C ALA A 280 6.21 -4.18 4.86
N GLY A 281 4.91 -4.12 5.14
CA GLY A 281 3.97 -3.13 4.59
C GLY A 281 2.92 -2.66 5.61
N HIS A 282 1.71 -2.34 5.16
CA HIS A 282 0.50 -2.02 5.91
C HIS A 282 0.48 -0.66 6.63
N VAL A 283 1.56 -0.29 7.34
CA VAL A 283 1.54 0.93 8.18
C VAL A 283 2.07 2.19 7.49
N HIS A 284 2.57 2.05 6.25
CA HIS A 284 3.10 3.13 5.41
C HIS A 284 4.30 3.88 6.00
N ARG A 285 5.14 3.19 6.79
CA ARG A 285 6.33 3.76 7.46
C ARG A 285 7.61 3.06 7.04
N GLY A 286 8.72 3.80 7.06
CA GLY A 286 10.03 3.26 6.75
C GLY A 286 10.58 2.35 7.85
N ILE A 287 11.21 1.25 7.44
CA ILE A 287 12.02 0.36 8.28
C ILE A 287 13.27 -0.03 7.49
N ALA A 288 14.43 -0.06 8.14
CA ALA A 288 15.68 -0.60 7.60
C ALA A 288 16.55 -1.10 8.78
N HIS A 289 16.05 -2.06 9.55
CA HIS A 289 16.67 -2.49 10.82
C HIS A 289 16.83 -4.00 10.91
N ILE A 290 17.61 -4.46 11.89
CA ILE A 290 17.84 -5.87 12.18
C ILE A 290 17.27 -6.19 13.56
N VAL A 291 16.36 -7.16 13.61
CA VAL A 291 15.76 -7.67 14.85
C VAL A 291 15.93 -9.18 14.86
N ASN A 292 16.48 -9.74 15.95
CA ASN A 292 16.70 -11.19 16.06
C ASN A 292 17.52 -11.79 14.89
N ASP A 293 18.51 -11.03 14.43
CA ASP A 293 19.33 -11.34 13.24
C ASP A 293 18.54 -11.47 11.92
N ILE A 294 17.33 -10.90 11.87
CA ILE A 294 16.49 -10.81 10.68
C ILE A 294 16.51 -9.35 10.21
N SER A 295 16.90 -9.09 8.97
CA SER A 295 16.73 -7.74 8.40
C SER A 295 15.26 -7.48 8.10
N ILE A 296 14.76 -6.30 8.41
CA ILE A 296 13.40 -5.87 8.13
C ILE A 296 13.48 -4.58 7.32
N THR A 297 12.81 -4.55 6.17
CA THR A 297 12.65 -3.33 5.38
C THR A 297 11.19 -2.99 5.13
N SER A 298 10.91 -1.71 4.97
CA SER A 298 9.63 -1.17 4.50
C SER A 298 9.89 0.20 3.89
N SER A 299 9.16 0.55 2.83
CA SER A 299 9.44 1.70 1.97
C SER A 299 8.31 2.70 1.87
N TYR A 300 7.66 2.96 3.00
CA TYR A 300 6.53 3.88 3.08
C TYR A 300 5.32 3.38 2.25
N SER A 301 4.86 4.11 1.22
CA SER A 301 3.67 3.74 0.41
C SER A 301 3.65 4.55 -0.89
N ASN A 302 2.71 4.24 -1.79
CA ASN A 302 2.45 4.95 -3.05
C ASN A 302 3.70 5.05 -3.93
N THR A 303 4.53 4.00 -3.92
CA THR A 303 5.78 3.89 -4.71
C THR A 303 6.78 5.04 -4.54
N ARG A 304 6.57 5.96 -3.57
CA ARG A 304 7.40 7.15 -3.36
C ARG A 304 8.83 6.82 -2.98
N ALA A 305 9.03 5.62 -2.45
CA ALA A 305 10.32 5.04 -2.14
C ALA A 305 10.27 3.54 -2.40
N PHE A 306 11.44 2.91 -2.40
CA PHE A 306 11.62 1.47 -2.39
C PHE A 306 12.64 1.08 -1.32
N SER A 307 12.68 -0.21 -0.98
CA SER A 307 13.65 -0.78 -0.05
C SER A 307 14.60 -1.74 -0.74
N ARG A 308 15.78 -1.96 -0.12
CA ARG A 308 16.77 -2.89 -0.63
C ARG A 308 17.54 -3.57 0.51
N VAL A 309 17.79 -4.87 0.33
CA VAL A 309 18.79 -5.63 1.08
C VAL A 309 19.66 -6.37 0.08
N ASP A 310 20.97 -6.30 0.26
CA ASP A 310 21.92 -7.09 -0.51
C ASP A 310 22.41 -8.28 0.30
N PHE A 311 22.37 -9.46 -0.34
CA PHE A 311 23.02 -10.67 0.15
C PHE A 311 24.26 -10.94 -0.69
N GLY A 312 25.42 -10.90 -0.05
CA GLY A 312 26.66 -11.33 -0.67
C GLY A 312 26.82 -12.84 -0.55
N ILE A 313 27.09 -13.50 -1.67
CA ILE A 313 27.09 -14.96 -1.79
C ILE A 313 28.45 -15.43 -2.30
N GLU A 314 29.07 -16.33 -1.54
CA GLU A 314 30.32 -16.97 -1.94
C GLU A 314 30.07 -17.90 -3.14
N ALA A 315 30.66 -17.57 -4.29
CA ALA A 315 30.34 -18.18 -5.58
C ALA A 315 30.60 -19.69 -5.65
N LYS A 316 31.51 -20.22 -4.80
CA LYS A 316 31.90 -21.63 -4.80
C LYS A 316 30.98 -22.51 -3.95
N THR A 317 30.40 -21.95 -2.89
CA THR A 317 29.64 -22.70 -1.89
C THR A 317 28.16 -22.35 -1.90
N GLY A 318 27.79 -21.22 -2.49
CA GLY A 318 26.44 -20.67 -2.42
C GLY A 318 26.07 -20.16 -1.02
N LYS A 319 27.06 -20.02 -0.13
CA LYS A 319 26.84 -19.56 1.24
C LYS A 319 26.67 -18.04 1.25
N VAL A 320 25.65 -17.56 1.95
CA VAL A 320 25.52 -16.15 2.32
C VAL A 320 26.64 -15.78 3.29
N VAL A 321 27.46 -14.79 2.92
CA VAL A 321 28.61 -14.32 3.69
C VAL A 321 28.46 -12.89 4.20
N SER A 322 27.58 -12.11 3.59
CA SER A 322 27.27 -10.75 4.01
C SER A 322 25.80 -10.40 3.77
N ARG A 323 25.30 -9.46 4.58
CA ARG A 323 23.97 -8.87 4.43
C ARG A 323 24.07 -7.37 4.68
N THR A 324 23.68 -6.57 3.69
CA THR A 324 23.71 -5.11 3.78
C THR A 324 22.28 -4.58 3.66
N VAL A 325 21.82 -3.87 4.69
CA VAL A 325 20.49 -3.27 4.73
C VAL A 325 20.61 -1.79 4.35
N PHE A 326 19.82 -1.35 3.37
CA PHE A 326 19.82 0.04 2.92
C PHE A 326 18.61 0.78 3.49
N PRO A 327 18.75 2.07 3.85
CA PRO A 327 17.62 2.94 4.14
C PRO A 327 16.61 2.99 2.97
N PRO A 328 15.34 3.30 3.22
CA PRO A 328 14.37 3.53 2.15
C PRO A 328 14.88 4.62 1.20
N HIS A 329 14.84 4.34 -0.10
CA HIS A 329 15.35 5.24 -1.13
C HIS A 329 14.20 5.89 -1.88
N TRP A 330 14.18 7.23 -1.97
CA TRP A 330 13.16 7.96 -2.73
C TRP A 330 13.21 7.61 -4.22
N ALA A 331 12.07 7.36 -4.84
CA ALA A 331 11.98 7.02 -6.25
C ALA A 331 11.65 8.26 -7.08
N CYS A 332 12.60 8.80 -7.83
CA CYS A 332 12.37 9.92 -8.73
C CYS A 332 13.21 9.78 -10.00
N LEU A 333 12.66 10.20 -11.15
CA LEU A 333 13.36 10.13 -12.44
C LEU A 333 14.42 11.22 -12.60
N SER A 334 14.25 12.33 -11.87
CA SER A 334 15.10 13.51 -11.94
C SER A 334 15.51 13.98 -10.55
N VAL A 335 16.73 14.48 -10.44
CA VAL A 335 17.30 15.05 -9.20
C VAL A 335 17.83 16.45 -9.44
N VAL A 336 17.88 17.24 -8.38
CA VAL A 336 18.56 18.55 -8.37
C VAL A 336 20.07 18.32 -8.38
N ARG A 337 20.78 18.93 -9.33
CA ARG A 337 22.23 18.70 -9.56
C ARG A 337 23.11 18.98 -8.35
N SER A 338 22.74 19.96 -7.52
CA SER A 338 23.53 20.42 -6.38
C SER A 338 23.35 19.56 -5.14
N SER A 339 22.16 19.00 -4.91
CA SER A 339 21.84 18.24 -3.69
C SER A 339 21.69 16.74 -3.94
N GLY A 340 21.34 16.32 -5.16
CA GLY A 340 20.96 14.93 -5.46
C GLY A 340 19.57 14.55 -4.94
N GLU A 341 18.82 15.52 -4.40
CA GLU A 341 17.44 15.31 -3.96
C GLU A 341 16.48 15.24 -5.15
N CYS A 342 15.32 14.62 -4.97
CA CYS A 342 14.31 14.55 -6.02
C CYS A 342 13.89 15.95 -6.49
N ALA A 343 13.84 16.12 -7.81
CA ALA A 343 13.47 17.38 -8.42
C ALA A 343 11.96 17.60 -8.31
N SER A 344 11.57 18.77 -7.83
CA SER A 344 10.17 19.20 -7.75
C SER A 344 9.70 19.80 -9.09
N PRO A 345 8.39 19.81 -9.37
CA PRO A 345 7.84 20.40 -10.60
C PRO A 345 8.23 21.87 -10.87
N GLY A 346 8.62 22.61 -9.83
CA GLY A 346 9.09 24.00 -9.94
C GLY A 346 10.57 24.16 -10.31
N ASP A 347 11.36 23.09 -10.30
CA ASP A 347 12.80 23.15 -10.57
C ASP A 347 13.08 23.33 -12.06
N THR A 348 14.09 24.13 -12.40
CA THR A 348 14.40 24.39 -13.80
C THR A 348 15.17 23.24 -14.45
N VAL A 349 15.00 23.06 -15.76
CA VAL A 349 15.75 22.04 -16.54
C VAL A 349 17.27 22.23 -16.44
N SER A 350 17.76 23.46 -16.27
CA SER A 350 19.17 23.74 -16.06
C SER A 350 19.71 23.27 -14.71
N GLU A 351 18.85 23.17 -13.70
CA GLU A 351 19.22 22.79 -12.32
C GLU A 351 19.05 21.31 -12.05
N THR A 352 18.38 20.58 -12.95
CA THR A 352 18.06 19.16 -12.79
C THR A 352 18.87 18.26 -13.71
N ALA A 353 18.99 17.00 -13.31
CA ALA A 353 19.60 15.91 -14.09
C ALA A 353 18.78 14.64 -13.92
N THR A 354 18.86 13.73 -14.89
CA THR A 354 18.37 12.36 -14.72
C THR A 354 19.02 11.74 -13.49
N ALA A 355 18.23 11.07 -12.66
CA ALA A 355 18.76 10.35 -11.51
C ALA A 355 19.70 9.22 -11.96
N VAL A 356 20.69 8.89 -11.13
CA VAL A 356 21.62 7.79 -11.37
C VAL A 356 21.59 6.89 -10.13
N TYR A 357 21.46 5.58 -10.34
CA TYR A 357 21.44 4.58 -9.29
C TYR A 357 22.43 3.47 -9.62
N GLU A 358 23.32 3.15 -8.67
CA GLU A 358 24.38 2.15 -8.85
C GLU A 358 25.22 2.36 -10.14
N GLY A 359 25.42 3.61 -10.54
CA GLY A 359 26.20 3.96 -11.74
C GLY A 359 25.41 3.94 -13.07
N HIS A 360 24.13 3.56 -13.05
CA HIS A 360 23.27 3.54 -14.23
C HIS A 360 22.21 4.63 -14.19
N ALA A 361 21.85 5.16 -15.36
CA ALA A 361 20.79 6.16 -15.48
C ALA A 361 19.43 5.56 -15.11
N VAL A 362 18.63 6.31 -14.37
CA VAL A 362 17.25 5.96 -13.99
C VAL A 362 16.33 6.47 -15.10
N GLU A 363 16.11 5.63 -16.11
CA GLU A 363 15.25 5.92 -17.25
C GLU A 363 13.95 5.09 -17.18
N ALA A 364 12.81 5.76 -17.38
CA ALA A 364 11.50 5.12 -17.35
C ALA A 364 11.42 3.94 -18.33
N ASP A 365 10.88 2.80 -17.89
CA ASP A 365 10.58 1.68 -18.80
C ASP A 365 9.42 2.10 -19.74
N PRO A 366 9.63 2.12 -21.07
CA PRO A 366 8.60 2.53 -22.02
C PRO A 366 7.31 1.72 -21.93
N ARG A 367 7.38 0.43 -21.59
CA ARG A 367 6.20 -0.44 -21.45
C ARG A 367 5.37 -0.04 -20.24
N VAL A 368 6.04 0.18 -19.10
CA VAL A 368 5.36 0.61 -17.86
C VAL A 368 4.75 2.00 -18.04
N LEU A 369 5.46 2.90 -18.74
CA LEU A 369 4.94 4.22 -19.08
C LEU A 369 3.70 4.15 -19.97
N GLU A 370 3.66 3.26 -20.96
CA GLU A 370 2.50 3.07 -21.83
C GLU A 370 1.27 2.56 -21.05
N ILE A 371 1.45 1.55 -20.19
CA ILE A 371 0.41 1.02 -19.31
C ILE A 371 -0.14 2.13 -18.41
N ALA A 372 0.75 2.87 -17.75
CA ALA A 372 0.39 3.96 -16.86
C ALA A 372 -0.35 5.09 -17.58
N ALA A 373 0.09 5.46 -18.79
CA ALA A 373 -0.55 6.49 -19.60
C ALA A 373 -1.96 6.07 -20.07
N HIS A 374 -2.16 4.80 -20.41
CA HIS A 374 -3.47 4.29 -20.79
C HIS A 374 -4.45 4.33 -19.61
N ALA A 375 -4.04 3.83 -18.44
CA ALA A 375 -4.86 3.88 -17.22
C ALA A 375 -5.23 5.33 -16.84
N ALA A 376 -4.25 6.24 -16.91
CA ALA A 376 -4.48 7.67 -16.66
C ALA A 376 -5.47 8.29 -17.65
N ALA A 377 -5.36 8.01 -18.94
CA ALA A 377 -6.28 8.54 -19.95
C ALA A 377 -7.73 8.07 -19.73
N PHE A 378 -7.92 6.84 -19.26
CA PHE A 378 -9.24 6.32 -18.91
C PHE A 378 -9.80 7.02 -17.67
N ALA A 379 -9.00 7.13 -16.60
CA ALA A 379 -9.40 7.78 -15.36
C ALA A 379 -9.72 9.27 -15.55
N GLU A 380 -8.92 10.00 -16.34
CA GLU A 380 -9.11 11.44 -16.59
C GLU A 380 -10.51 11.78 -17.14
N ASN A 381 -11.07 10.92 -17.99
CA ASN A 381 -12.42 11.14 -18.52
C ASN A 381 -13.49 11.07 -17.42
N ILE A 382 -13.30 10.21 -16.42
CA ILE A 382 -14.19 10.07 -15.27
C ILE A 382 -13.94 11.21 -14.27
N LYS A 383 -12.68 11.53 -13.98
CA LYS A 383 -12.31 12.61 -13.04
C LYS A 383 -12.89 13.97 -13.43
N ARG A 384 -13.03 14.24 -14.72
CA ARG A 384 -13.53 15.51 -15.26
C ARG A 384 -15.06 15.63 -15.32
N GLN A 385 -15.79 14.60 -14.92
CA GLN A 385 -17.25 14.69 -14.87
C GLN A 385 -17.67 15.71 -13.83
N GLU A 386 -18.22 16.84 -14.28
CA GLU A 386 -18.76 17.89 -13.43
C GLU A 386 -20.02 17.39 -12.72
N LEU A 387 -20.14 17.69 -11.43
CA LEU A 387 -21.30 17.31 -10.61
C LEU A 387 -22.38 18.39 -10.59
N GLY A 388 -22.15 19.54 -11.24
CA GLY A 388 -23.10 20.65 -11.28
C GLY A 388 -23.10 21.53 -10.02
N VAL A 389 -22.07 21.43 -9.18
CA VAL A 389 -21.92 22.20 -7.93
C VAL A 389 -20.67 23.07 -8.01
N HIS A 390 -20.80 24.34 -7.64
CA HIS A 390 -19.65 25.25 -7.48
C HIS A 390 -19.21 25.30 -6.01
N LEU A 391 -17.91 25.23 -5.73
CA LEU A 391 -17.37 25.48 -4.39
C LEU A 391 -16.79 26.90 -4.35
N ASP A 392 -17.45 27.81 -3.62
CA ASP A 392 -17.06 29.23 -3.52
C ASP A 392 -15.64 29.41 -2.98
N SER A 393 -15.19 28.50 -2.11
CA SER A 393 -13.85 28.45 -1.56
C SER A 393 -13.43 27.01 -1.24
N ARG A 394 -12.13 26.80 -1.00
CA ARG A 394 -11.54 25.48 -0.75
C ARG A 394 -12.00 24.92 0.59
N PHE A 395 -12.49 23.68 0.60
CA PHE A 395 -12.68 22.91 1.84
C PHE A 395 -11.37 22.24 2.23
N GLU A 396 -10.79 22.66 3.34
CA GLU A 396 -9.52 22.14 3.82
C GLU A 396 -9.64 20.69 4.35
N ASN A 397 -8.51 19.98 4.30
CA ASN A 397 -8.39 18.67 4.97
C ASN A 397 -8.72 18.84 6.47
N PRO A 398 -9.54 17.96 7.06
CA PRO A 398 -9.93 18.08 8.46
C PRO A 398 -8.72 18.03 9.40
N ALA A 399 -8.42 19.15 10.06
CA ALA A 399 -7.42 19.21 11.13
C ALA A 399 -7.98 18.70 12.49
N SER A 400 -9.31 18.57 12.58
CA SER A 400 -10.05 18.05 13.74
C SER A 400 -11.42 17.54 13.27
N THR A 401 -12.19 16.90 14.15
CA THR A 401 -13.55 16.42 13.83
C THR A 401 -14.56 17.53 13.59
N GLU A 402 -14.37 18.73 14.14
CA GLU A 402 -15.26 19.90 13.98
C GLU A 402 -14.87 20.75 12.75
N ALA A 403 -14.30 20.14 11.71
CA ALA A 403 -13.89 20.84 10.50
C ALA A 403 -15.03 20.90 9.46
N PRO A 404 -15.12 21.96 8.63
CA PRO A 404 -16.17 22.09 7.62
C PRO A 404 -16.34 20.87 6.71
N LEU A 405 -15.25 20.27 6.22
CA LEU A 405 -15.32 19.12 5.34
C LEU A 405 -15.81 17.85 6.05
N ALA A 406 -15.45 17.69 7.33
CA ALA A 406 -15.94 16.60 8.16
C ALA A 406 -17.44 16.74 8.44
N ASN A 407 -17.90 17.95 8.73
CA ASN A 407 -19.31 18.27 8.92
C ASN A 407 -20.09 18.06 7.63
N LEU A 408 -19.68 18.66 6.52
CA LEU A 408 -20.28 18.46 5.19
C LEU A 408 -20.48 16.97 4.87
N MET A 409 -19.45 16.14 5.03
CA MET A 409 -19.56 14.70 4.76
C MET A 409 -20.62 14.02 5.63
N THR A 410 -20.63 14.30 6.94
CA THR A 410 -21.59 13.66 7.86
C THR A 410 -23.00 14.19 7.70
N ASP A 411 -23.16 15.48 7.41
CA ASP A 411 -24.45 16.13 7.17
C ASP A 411 -25.07 15.64 5.84
N ALA A 412 -24.27 15.54 4.78
CA ALA A 412 -24.69 14.99 3.50
C ALA A 412 -25.20 13.55 3.60
N LEU A 413 -24.49 12.70 4.36
CA LEU A 413 -24.94 11.33 4.62
C LEU A 413 -26.24 11.30 5.42
N LEU A 414 -26.40 12.18 6.40
CA LEU A 414 -27.61 12.23 7.23
C LEU A 414 -28.82 12.64 6.38
N GLU A 415 -28.66 13.66 5.56
CA GLU A 415 -29.71 14.17 4.67
C GLU A 415 -30.11 13.14 3.59
N SER A 416 -29.14 12.46 2.98
CA SER A 416 -29.42 11.46 1.94
C SER A 416 -30.10 10.19 2.47
N THR A 417 -29.83 9.83 3.73
CA THR A 417 -30.35 8.58 4.32
C THR A 417 -31.62 8.78 5.14
N GLY A 418 -31.82 9.97 5.71
CA GLY A 418 -32.94 10.27 6.61
C GLY A 418 -32.85 9.58 7.97
N ALA A 419 -31.68 9.06 8.34
CA ALA A 419 -31.42 8.47 9.65
C ALA A 419 -31.45 9.52 10.77
N ASP A 420 -31.48 9.07 12.04
CA ASP A 420 -31.44 10.00 13.17
C ASP A 420 -30.03 10.55 13.39
N ILE A 421 -28.99 9.73 13.18
CA ILE A 421 -27.58 10.06 13.45
C ILE A 421 -26.69 9.46 12.36
N VAL A 422 -25.61 10.15 12.01
CA VAL A 422 -24.46 9.58 11.26
C VAL A 422 -23.24 9.56 12.17
N ILE A 423 -22.45 8.49 12.15
CA ILE A 423 -21.13 8.40 12.76
C ILE A 423 -20.12 7.95 11.71
N HIS A 424 -19.04 8.71 11.52
CA HIS A 424 -18.05 8.43 10.47
C HIS A 424 -16.62 8.74 10.93
N ASN A 425 -15.64 8.00 10.40
CA ASN A 425 -14.21 8.26 10.60
C ASN A 425 -13.70 9.37 9.68
N VAL A 426 -14.15 10.60 9.95
CA VAL A 426 -13.76 11.81 9.19
C VAL A 426 -12.25 12.10 9.27
N ILE A 427 -11.56 11.62 10.31
CA ILE A 427 -10.09 11.64 10.42
C ILE A 427 -9.53 10.26 10.04
N GLY A 428 -9.09 10.14 8.79
CA GLY A 428 -8.56 8.90 8.20
C GLY A 428 -9.34 8.43 6.99
N GLY A 429 -10.67 8.59 7.02
CA GLY A 429 -11.56 8.36 5.88
C GLY A 429 -11.50 9.47 4.83
N ILE A 430 -11.49 10.74 5.24
CA ILE A 430 -11.24 11.86 4.31
C ILE A 430 -9.73 11.94 4.03
N ARG A 431 -9.36 11.86 2.75
CA ARG A 431 -7.97 11.78 2.27
C ARG A 431 -7.49 13.06 1.59
N ASN A 432 -8.41 13.85 1.03
CA ASN A 432 -8.07 15.09 0.35
C ASN A 432 -9.12 16.19 0.56
N ALA A 433 -8.65 17.43 0.39
CA ALA A 433 -9.45 18.65 0.40
C ALA A 433 -10.31 18.72 -0.87
N LEU A 434 -11.44 19.43 -0.81
CA LEU A 434 -12.18 19.77 -2.03
C LEU A 434 -11.70 21.14 -2.56
N PRO A 435 -11.32 21.24 -3.85
CA PRO A 435 -10.81 22.47 -4.43
C PRO A 435 -11.91 23.52 -4.60
N GLN A 436 -11.51 24.80 -4.65
CA GLN A 436 -12.41 25.87 -5.09
C GLN A 436 -12.75 25.71 -6.59
N GLY A 437 -13.99 26.02 -6.97
CA GLY A 437 -14.46 26.00 -8.36
C GLY A 437 -15.48 24.89 -8.61
N GLU A 438 -15.64 24.51 -9.88
CA GLU A 438 -16.56 23.43 -10.27
C GLU A 438 -16.14 22.10 -9.64
N LEU A 439 -17.06 21.48 -8.90
CA LEU A 439 -16.86 20.20 -8.29
C LEU A 439 -16.98 19.09 -9.35
N THR A 440 -16.03 18.17 -9.33
CA THR A 440 -16.02 17.01 -10.22
C THR A 440 -16.05 15.71 -9.43
N PHE A 441 -16.42 14.61 -10.10
CA PHE A 441 -16.33 13.28 -9.53
C PHE A 441 -14.92 12.97 -9.02
N GLY A 442 -13.88 13.38 -9.76
CA GLY A 442 -12.49 13.20 -9.37
C GLY A 442 -12.16 13.82 -8.01
N SER A 443 -12.65 15.03 -7.75
CA SER A 443 -12.48 15.71 -6.46
C SER A 443 -13.14 14.96 -5.31
N VAL A 444 -14.35 14.43 -5.51
CA VAL A 444 -15.06 13.62 -4.50
C VAL A 444 -14.37 12.28 -4.27
N TYR A 445 -13.88 11.64 -5.34
CA TYR A 445 -13.10 10.41 -5.26
C TYR A 445 -11.79 10.61 -4.48
N GLU A 446 -11.03 11.66 -4.76
CA GLU A 446 -9.80 11.96 -4.03
C GLU A 446 -10.07 12.32 -2.56
N MET A 447 -11.20 12.98 -2.29
CA MET A 447 -11.65 13.24 -0.92
C MET A 447 -11.96 11.93 -0.17
N PHE A 448 -12.70 11.00 -0.76
CA PHE A 448 -13.08 9.72 -0.17
C PHE A 448 -12.91 8.55 -1.17
N PRO A 449 -11.70 7.97 -1.26
CA PRO A 449 -11.35 6.99 -2.30
C PRO A 449 -11.74 5.54 -1.93
N PHE A 450 -12.42 5.35 -0.81
CA PHE A 450 -12.80 4.02 -0.33
C PHE A 450 -14.16 3.61 -0.89
N ASP A 451 -14.29 2.34 -1.24
CA ASP A 451 -15.56 1.74 -1.66
C ASP A 451 -16.34 1.18 -0.46
N ASN A 452 -16.23 1.86 0.69
CA ASN A 452 -17.03 1.55 1.87
C ASN A 452 -18.51 1.80 1.58
N ARG A 453 -19.35 0.93 2.12
CA ARG A 453 -20.81 1.07 2.05
C ARG A 453 -21.37 1.80 3.26
N VAL A 454 -22.49 2.46 3.03
CA VAL A 454 -23.37 2.94 4.10
C VAL A 454 -23.96 1.72 4.81
N VAL A 455 -23.99 1.73 6.14
CA VAL A 455 -24.62 0.70 6.97
C VAL A 455 -25.54 1.38 7.95
N GLU A 456 -26.80 0.95 7.98
CA GLU A 456 -27.78 1.41 8.96
C GLU A 456 -27.80 0.44 10.15
N LEU A 457 -27.59 0.98 11.35
CA LEU A 457 -27.64 0.27 12.61
C LEU A 457 -28.76 0.83 13.48
N GLU A 458 -29.45 -0.06 14.18
CA GLU A 458 -30.45 0.31 15.19
C GLU A 458 -29.80 0.28 16.58
N LEU A 459 -29.34 1.44 17.06
CA LEU A 459 -28.62 1.56 18.34
C LEU A 459 -29.50 2.14 19.44
N THR A 460 -29.28 1.66 20.65
CA THR A 460 -29.86 2.27 21.86
C THR A 460 -29.07 3.51 22.29
N GLY A 461 -29.74 4.42 23.01
CA GLY A 461 -29.06 5.56 23.61
C GLY A 461 -27.94 5.15 24.59
N HIS A 462 -28.03 3.98 25.21
CA HIS A 462 -26.98 3.43 26.07
C HIS A 462 -25.73 3.02 25.26
N GLU A 463 -25.92 2.34 24.14
CA GLU A 463 -24.84 1.94 23.23
C GLU A 463 -24.14 3.18 22.66
N LEU A 464 -24.90 4.16 22.19
CA LEU A 464 -24.37 5.46 21.74
C LEU A 464 -23.57 6.16 22.84
N ARG A 465 -24.07 6.19 24.07
CA ARG A 465 -23.36 6.83 25.20
C ARG A 465 -22.01 6.15 25.47
N THR A 466 -21.96 4.82 25.33
CA THR A 466 -20.75 4.03 25.52
C THR A 466 -19.71 4.32 24.44
N ILE A 467 -20.13 4.40 23.16
CA ILE A 467 -19.26 4.83 22.05
C ILE A 467 -18.67 6.21 22.34
N ILE A 468 -19.51 7.18 22.70
CA ILE A 468 -19.09 8.56 22.94
C ILE A 468 -18.13 8.66 24.13
N ALA A 469 -18.37 7.90 25.19
CA ALA A 469 -17.49 7.84 26.35
C ALA A 469 -16.07 7.34 26.01
N GLU A 470 -15.96 6.30 25.18
CA GLU A 470 -14.66 5.81 24.69
C GLU A 470 -13.98 6.83 23.77
N GLN A 471 -14.73 7.40 22.82
CA GLN A 471 -14.20 8.37 21.87
C GLN A 471 -13.83 9.70 22.52
N ALA A 472 -14.38 10.06 23.68
CA ALA A 472 -14.01 11.28 24.40
C ALA A 472 -12.50 11.35 24.71
N HIS A 473 -11.87 10.20 25.01
CA HIS A 473 -10.43 10.05 25.26
C HIS A 473 -9.57 10.03 23.99
N ASN A 474 -10.18 9.92 22.80
CA ASN A 474 -9.46 9.82 21.52
C ASN A 474 -9.19 11.21 20.91
N HIS A 475 -8.34 12.01 21.56
CA HIS A 475 -8.09 13.42 21.20
C HIS A 475 -7.64 13.68 19.75
N GLY A 476 -7.11 12.68 19.03
CA GLY A 476 -6.57 12.86 17.68
C GLY A 476 -7.43 12.30 16.53
N ARG A 477 -8.35 11.36 16.81
CA ARG A 477 -9.14 10.65 15.79
C ARG A 477 -10.55 10.33 16.28
N ARG A 478 -11.18 11.26 17.03
CA ARG A 478 -12.61 11.11 17.41
C ARG A 478 -13.45 10.84 16.18
N ALA A 479 -14.60 10.20 16.39
CA ALA A 479 -15.61 10.09 15.35
C ALA A 479 -16.18 11.47 15.01
N GLY A 480 -16.38 11.73 13.71
CA GLY A 480 -17.29 12.79 13.27
C GLY A 480 -18.72 12.27 13.31
N PHE A 481 -19.68 13.14 13.56
CA PHE A 481 -21.10 12.76 13.50
C PHE A 481 -21.99 13.90 13.01
N SER A 482 -23.23 13.57 12.69
CA SER A 482 -24.32 14.51 12.43
C SER A 482 -25.62 14.00 13.04
N GLY A 483 -26.61 14.87 13.27
CA GLY A 483 -27.90 14.53 13.88
C GLY A 483 -27.91 14.63 15.41
N MET A 484 -26.75 14.82 16.04
CA MET A 484 -26.63 14.97 17.49
C MET A 484 -25.50 15.91 17.91
N ARG A 485 -25.55 16.32 19.18
CA ARG A 485 -24.50 16.99 19.95
C ARG A 485 -24.23 16.24 21.23
N VAL A 486 -22.98 16.24 21.66
CA VAL A 486 -22.55 15.57 22.89
C VAL A 486 -21.85 16.53 23.82
N PHE A 487 -22.12 16.35 25.11
CA PHE A 487 -21.57 17.13 26.21
C PHE A 487 -20.97 16.16 27.21
N VAL A 488 -19.66 16.23 27.36
CA VAL A 488 -18.91 15.40 28.30
C VAL A 488 -18.49 16.29 29.47
N GLU A 489 -18.70 15.81 30.68
CA GLU A 489 -18.17 16.44 31.88
C GLU A 489 -17.36 15.42 32.68
N CYS A 490 -16.34 15.88 33.39
CA CYS A 490 -15.57 15.04 34.29
C CYS A 490 -15.57 15.62 35.70
N THR A 491 -16.21 14.91 36.64
CA THR A 491 -16.28 15.34 38.05
C THR A 491 -15.83 14.19 38.96
N ASN A 492 -14.79 14.43 39.76
CA ASN A 492 -14.21 13.42 40.67
C ASN A 492 -13.86 12.10 39.95
N ASP A 493 -13.16 12.18 38.81
CA ASP A 493 -12.78 11.05 37.96
C ASP A 493 -13.96 10.24 37.37
N LYS A 494 -15.19 10.75 37.50
CA LYS A 494 -16.38 10.19 36.88
C LYS A 494 -16.80 11.02 35.67
N MET A 495 -16.91 10.35 34.53
CA MET A 495 -17.43 10.91 33.30
C MET A 495 -18.95 10.95 33.34
N ASP A 496 -19.53 12.09 32.97
CA ASP A 496 -20.93 12.21 32.60
C ASP A 496 -20.99 12.56 31.12
N VAL A 497 -21.90 11.90 30.40
CA VAL A 497 -22.07 12.08 28.96
C VAL A 497 -23.53 12.39 28.73
N VAL A 498 -23.85 13.58 28.25
CA VAL A 498 -25.18 13.99 27.80
C VAL A 498 -25.16 14.06 26.27
N MET A 499 -26.21 13.56 25.64
CA MET A 499 -26.36 13.58 24.19
C MET A 499 -27.73 14.17 23.86
N GLU A 500 -27.77 15.06 22.88
CA GLU A 500 -28.98 15.73 22.42
C GLU A 500 -29.06 15.64 20.90
N LEU A 501 -30.25 15.35 20.36
CA LEU A 501 -30.50 15.48 18.93
C LEU A 501 -30.41 16.94 18.52
N ASP A 502 -30.22 17.20 17.22
CA ASP A 502 -30.10 18.57 16.69
C ASP A 502 -31.36 19.43 16.91
N ASP A 503 -32.52 18.81 17.16
CA ASP A 503 -33.76 19.48 17.55
C ASP A 503 -33.87 19.79 19.07
N GLY A 504 -32.84 19.47 19.85
CA GLY A 504 -32.73 19.72 21.29
C GLY A 504 -33.33 18.64 22.18
N ARG A 505 -33.85 17.53 21.63
CA ARG A 505 -34.31 16.41 22.46
C ARG A 505 -33.13 15.63 23.04
N THR A 506 -33.10 15.47 24.36
CA THR A 506 -32.12 14.60 25.03
C THR A 506 -32.31 13.13 24.65
N ILE A 507 -31.22 12.45 24.30
CA ILE A 507 -31.17 11.01 24.01
C ILE A 507 -31.03 10.23 25.32
N ARG A 508 -32.05 9.45 25.65
CA ARG A 508 -32.11 8.60 26.85
C ARG A 508 -31.64 7.19 26.53
N ASP A 509 -31.16 6.48 27.55
CA ASP A 509 -30.57 5.14 27.38
C ASP A 509 -31.50 4.12 26.68
N ALA A 510 -32.82 4.24 26.88
CA ALA A 510 -33.81 3.34 26.30
C ALA A 510 -34.34 3.79 24.92
N ASP A 511 -33.96 4.98 24.44
CA ASP A 511 -34.33 5.42 23.10
C ASP A 511 -33.61 4.54 22.06
N ARG A 512 -34.27 4.27 20.93
CA ARG A 512 -33.71 3.55 19.78
C ARG A 512 -33.63 4.52 18.62
N LEU A 513 -32.49 4.55 17.97
CA LEU A 513 -32.16 5.52 16.94
C LEU A 513 -31.58 4.77 15.74
N SER A 514 -31.99 5.19 14.55
CA SER A 514 -31.34 4.77 13.31
C SER A 514 -30.02 5.53 13.17
N VAL A 515 -28.92 4.77 13.08
CA VAL A 515 -27.56 5.30 13.06
C VAL A 515 -26.85 4.80 11.81
N ILE A 516 -26.44 5.74 10.97
CA ILE A 516 -25.67 5.46 9.77
C ILE A 516 -24.18 5.47 10.10
N VAL A 517 -23.51 4.39 9.72
CA VAL A 517 -22.06 4.24 9.77
C VAL A 517 -21.57 3.75 8.40
N ASN A 518 -20.27 3.52 8.25
CA ASN A 518 -19.77 2.75 7.12
C ASN A 518 -19.41 1.31 7.55
N ASP A 519 -19.35 0.40 6.58
CA ASP A 519 -19.04 -1.02 6.81
C ASP A 519 -17.68 -1.26 7.49
N TYR A 520 -16.67 -0.46 7.18
CA TYR A 520 -15.37 -0.49 7.88
C TYR A 520 -15.54 -0.27 9.39
N LEU A 521 -16.32 0.72 9.81
CA LEU A 521 -16.61 0.96 11.23
C LEU A 521 -17.47 -0.13 11.85
N ALA A 522 -18.46 -0.65 11.10
CA ALA A 522 -19.37 -1.71 11.55
C ALA A 522 -18.63 -3.02 11.89
N LEU A 523 -17.45 -3.24 11.33
CA LEU A 523 -16.56 -4.37 11.66
C LEU A 523 -15.50 -4.07 12.73
N GLY A 524 -15.52 -2.89 13.34
CA GLY A 524 -14.57 -2.48 14.36
C GLY A 524 -13.39 -1.64 13.85
N GLY A 525 -13.44 -1.19 12.59
CA GLY A 525 -12.47 -0.26 12.02
C GLY A 525 -12.28 1.01 12.86
N ASP A 526 -11.06 1.52 12.90
CA ASP A 526 -10.59 2.66 13.72
C ASP A 526 -10.91 2.58 15.23
N GLY A 527 -11.45 1.46 15.72
CA GLY A 527 -11.84 1.29 17.12
C GLY A 527 -13.06 2.11 17.54
N ILE A 528 -13.81 2.70 16.59
CA ILE A 528 -14.86 3.67 16.92
C ILE A 528 -16.06 3.02 17.60
N LEU A 529 -16.48 1.85 17.09
CA LEU A 529 -17.66 1.12 17.57
C LEU A 529 -17.30 -0.07 18.46
N THR A 530 -16.02 -0.27 18.80
CA THR A 530 -15.53 -1.52 19.42
C THR A 530 -16.23 -1.88 20.73
N SER A 531 -16.71 -0.90 21.51
CA SER A 531 -17.51 -1.15 22.72
C SER A 531 -18.81 -1.92 22.49
N ILE A 532 -19.37 -1.83 21.29
CA ILE A 532 -20.71 -2.36 20.98
C ILE A 532 -20.70 -3.40 19.85
N VAL A 533 -19.61 -3.49 19.09
CA VAL A 533 -19.47 -4.46 18.00
C VAL A 533 -19.50 -5.88 18.59
N PRO A 534 -20.44 -6.75 18.18
CA PRO A 534 -20.48 -8.13 18.65
C PRO A 534 -19.30 -8.93 18.09
N GLU A 535 -19.01 -10.10 18.68
CA GLU A 535 -18.00 -11.01 18.16
C GLU A 535 -18.34 -11.42 16.71
N GLY A 536 -17.55 -10.94 15.75
CA GLY A 536 -17.77 -11.15 14.32
C GLY A 536 -18.26 -9.92 13.52
N GLY A 537 -18.52 -8.77 14.16
CA GLY A 537 -19.03 -7.58 13.47
C GLY A 537 -20.56 -7.49 13.44
N PHE A 538 -21.10 -6.32 13.10
CA PHE A 538 -22.53 -6.20 12.80
C PHE A 538 -22.90 -6.97 11.52
N ASP A 539 -24.15 -7.45 11.44
CA ASP A 539 -24.68 -7.97 10.18
C ASP A 539 -24.86 -6.79 9.21
N VAL A 540 -24.16 -6.85 8.08
CA VAL A 540 -24.17 -5.78 7.08
C VAL A 540 -25.08 -6.20 5.94
N GLU A 541 -26.18 -5.47 5.74
CA GLU A 541 -27.13 -5.79 4.69
C GLU A 541 -26.50 -5.60 3.30
N ASN A 542 -26.49 -6.68 2.51
CA ASN A 542 -26.02 -6.68 1.13
C ASN A 542 -27.03 -5.93 0.24
N GLY A 543 -26.86 -4.62 0.10
CA GLY A 543 -27.70 -3.81 -0.78
C GLY A 543 -27.52 -2.29 -0.65
N MET A 544 -26.87 -1.83 0.42
CA MET A 544 -26.63 -0.40 0.61
C MET A 544 -25.61 0.17 -0.38
N PRO A 545 -25.80 1.43 -0.83
CA PRO A 545 -24.89 2.08 -1.78
C PRO A 545 -23.51 2.36 -1.17
N LEU A 546 -22.54 2.63 -2.04
CA LEU A 546 -21.24 3.15 -1.61
C LEU A 546 -21.41 4.52 -0.98
N THR A 547 -20.70 4.78 0.11
CA THR A 547 -20.65 6.10 0.76
C THR A 547 -20.32 7.20 -0.24
N ARG A 548 -19.37 6.95 -1.16
CA ARG A 548 -19.01 7.90 -2.22
C ARG A 548 -20.17 8.19 -3.17
N ASP A 549 -20.93 7.18 -3.57
CA ASP A 549 -22.05 7.36 -4.50
C ASP A 549 -23.17 8.18 -3.83
N VAL A 550 -23.44 7.94 -2.55
CA VAL A 550 -24.38 8.75 -1.75
C VAL A 550 -23.93 10.21 -1.68
N LEU A 551 -22.63 10.46 -1.50
CA LEU A 551 -22.09 11.83 -1.49
C LEU A 551 -22.19 12.49 -2.87
N VAL A 552 -21.89 11.77 -3.96
CA VAL A 552 -22.00 12.28 -5.33
C VAL A 552 -23.44 12.65 -5.66
N GLU A 553 -24.40 11.78 -5.34
CA GLU A 553 -25.83 12.04 -5.53
C GLU A 553 -26.29 13.24 -4.68
N TRP A 554 -25.87 13.30 -3.41
CA TRP A 554 -26.18 14.44 -2.54
C TRP A 554 -25.68 15.76 -3.12
N PHE A 555 -24.45 15.80 -3.64
CA PHE A 555 -23.91 17.00 -4.30
C PHE A 555 -24.76 17.39 -5.51
N GLN A 556 -25.11 16.42 -6.37
CA GLN A 556 -25.93 16.68 -7.56
C GLN A 556 -27.32 17.23 -7.21
N ASP A 557 -27.87 16.85 -6.05
CA ASP A 557 -29.19 17.28 -5.58
C ASP A 557 -29.19 18.60 -4.77
N ASN A 558 -28.07 18.98 -4.13
CA ASN A 558 -28.03 20.03 -3.10
C ASN A 558 -27.32 21.34 -3.47
N GLY A 559 -27.41 21.75 -4.73
CA GLY A 559 -27.44 23.18 -5.09
C GLY A 559 -26.35 23.67 -6.03
N ASP A 560 -26.49 24.93 -6.42
CA ASP A 560 -25.61 25.59 -7.40
C ASP A 560 -24.25 25.95 -6.80
N SER A 561 -24.17 26.31 -5.50
CA SER A 561 -22.91 26.65 -4.82
C SER A 561 -22.88 26.31 -3.33
N LEU A 562 -21.70 25.88 -2.83
CA LEU A 562 -21.40 25.57 -1.43
C LEU A 562 -20.16 26.32 -0.93
N LYS A 563 -20.11 26.61 0.37
CA LYS A 563 -18.94 27.22 1.03
C LYS A 563 -18.67 26.63 2.42
N PRO A 564 -17.41 26.57 2.87
CA PRO A 564 -17.03 25.99 4.16
C PRO A 564 -17.70 26.63 5.37
N GLU A 565 -18.04 27.93 5.31
CA GLU A 565 -18.65 28.64 6.44
C GLU A 565 -20.02 28.09 6.82
N ASP A 566 -20.75 27.49 5.86
CA ASP A 566 -22.06 26.91 6.10
C ASP A 566 -21.99 25.61 6.92
N TYR A 567 -20.81 24.98 6.98
CA TYR A 567 -20.55 23.73 7.69
C TYR A 567 -19.64 23.91 8.91
N MET A 568 -19.41 25.16 9.34
CA MET A 568 -18.62 25.44 10.52
C MET A 568 -19.48 25.39 11.78
N THR A 569 -19.09 24.57 12.75
CA THR A 569 -19.83 24.37 14.02
C THR A 569 -19.18 25.07 15.21
N SER A 570 -18.24 25.99 15.01
CA SER A 570 -17.44 26.60 16.10
C SER A 570 -18.25 27.34 17.16
N GLU A 571 -19.39 27.93 16.80
CA GLU A 571 -20.31 28.58 17.76
C GLU A 571 -21.21 27.59 18.50
N ASN A 572 -21.37 26.38 17.97
CA ASN A 572 -22.20 25.32 18.55
C ASN A 572 -21.62 23.92 18.21
N PRO A 573 -20.48 23.54 18.84
CA PRO A 573 -19.74 22.35 18.46
C PRO A 573 -20.55 21.07 18.66
N LYS A 574 -20.32 20.09 17.80
CA LYS A 574 -20.91 18.76 17.92
C LYS A 574 -20.30 18.00 19.11
N TRP A 575 -18.99 18.15 19.34
CA TRP A 575 -18.27 17.71 20.54
C TRP A 575 -18.04 18.84 21.55
N ASN A 576 -18.60 18.71 22.74
CA ASN A 576 -18.32 19.57 23.89
C ASN A 576 -17.61 18.73 24.95
N VAL A 577 -16.27 18.71 24.93
CA VAL A 577 -15.43 17.89 25.81
C VAL A 577 -14.40 18.78 26.53
N PRO A 578 -14.13 18.57 27.83
CA PRO A 578 -13.04 19.23 28.52
C PRO A 578 -11.72 18.99 27.79
N ASP A 579 -10.95 20.05 27.60
CA ASP A 579 -9.62 19.95 27.02
C ASP A 579 -8.58 20.57 27.99
N PRO A 580 -7.71 19.75 28.62
CA PRO A 580 -7.61 18.30 28.51
C PRO A 580 -8.69 17.56 29.33
N LEU A 581 -9.11 16.39 28.84
CA LEU A 581 -9.88 15.42 29.61
C LEU A 581 -8.90 14.59 30.47
N PRO A 582 -9.07 14.50 31.80
CA PRO A 582 -8.16 13.71 32.63
C PRO A 582 -8.18 12.24 32.22
N SER A 583 -7.02 11.59 32.13
CA SER A 583 -6.95 10.15 31.83
C SER A 583 -7.55 9.26 32.93
N SER A 584 -7.71 9.80 34.14
CA SER A 584 -8.43 9.16 35.24
C SER A 584 -9.95 9.20 35.06
N CYS A 585 -10.47 10.00 34.14
CA CYS A 585 -11.91 10.15 33.93
C CYS A 585 -12.52 8.88 33.34
N ALA A 586 -13.30 8.15 34.13
CA ALA A 586 -13.90 6.88 33.74
C ALA A 586 -15.43 7.01 33.62
N PHE A 587 -16.00 6.32 32.62
CA PHE A 587 -17.43 6.23 32.35
C PHE A 587 -18.12 5.19 33.23
#